data_AF-A0A7V0U1D7-F1
#
_entry.id   AF-A0A7V0U1D7-F1
#
_cell.length_a   1.000
_cell.length_b   1.000
_cell.length_c   1.000
_cell.angle_alpha   90.00
_cell.angle_beta   90.00
_cell.angle_gamma   90.00
#
_symmetry.space_group_name_H-M   'P 1'
#
loop_
_entity.id
_entity.type
_entity.pdbx_description
1 polymer ?
#
loop_
_entity_poly.entity_id
_entity_poly.type
_entity_poly.pdbx_seq_one_letter_code
_entity_poly.pdbx_strand_id
1 'polypeptide(L)' 'SKVGGAIEKCSACHKAEKDGKKLSSKDAAHKTCRGCHKNMKDAGKKTGPTPCTGCHKK' A
#
# COMPACT_ATOMS: atom_id res chain seq x y z
N SER A 1 -9.20 19.28 20.41
CA SER A 1 -8.42 18.48 19.45
C SER A 1 -9.17 17.20 19.13
N LYS A 2 -9.82 17.09 17.96
CA LYS A 2 -10.55 15.87 17.59
C LYS A 2 -9.58 14.89 16.90
N VAL A 3 -8.73 14.26 17.69
CA VAL A 3 -7.91 13.14 17.24
C VAL A 3 -8.75 11.88 17.45
N GLY A 4 -9.18 11.23 16.37
CA GLY A 4 -9.88 9.95 16.45
C GLY A 4 -11.01 9.76 15.45
N GLY A 5 -10.79 10.07 14.17
CA GLY A 5 -11.64 9.49 13.13
C GLY A 5 -11.31 8.00 12.99
N ALA A 6 -12.31 7.13 12.94
CA ALA A 6 -12.10 5.71 12.64
C ALA A 6 -11.30 5.60 11.34
N ILE A 7 -10.17 4.89 11.36
CA ILE A 7 -9.44 4.58 10.13
C ILE A 7 -10.26 3.50 9.41
N GLU A 8 -11.00 3.95 8.41
CA GLU A 8 -11.77 3.07 7.53
C GLU A 8 -10.83 2.16 6.73
N LYS A 9 -11.38 1.03 6.26
CA LYS A 9 -10.65 0.14 5.35
C LYS A 9 -10.18 0.93 4.12
N CYS A 10 -8.93 0.74 3.71
CA CYS A 10 -8.36 1.46 2.57
C CYS A 10 -9.23 1.35 1.31
N SER A 11 -9.83 0.17 1.09
CA SER A 11 -10.70 -0.14 -0.05
C SER A 11 -12.04 0.62 -0.05
N ALA A 12 -12.45 1.23 1.07
CA ALA A 12 -13.64 2.08 1.11
C ALA A 12 -13.49 3.30 0.19
N CYS A 13 -12.27 3.83 0.08
CA CYS A 13 -11.94 4.99 -0.74
C CYS A 13 -11.08 4.64 -1.96
N HIS A 14 -10.16 3.68 -1.83
CA HIS A 14 -9.27 3.23 -2.90
C HIS A 14 -9.85 1.99 -3.57
N LYS A 15 -10.84 2.18 -4.46
CA LYS A 15 -11.53 1.11 -5.18
C LYS A 15 -10.64 0.45 -6.23
N ALA A 16 -11.14 -0.59 -6.91
CA ALA A 16 -10.39 -1.29 -7.96
C ALA A 16 -9.94 -0.33 -9.09
N GLU A 17 -10.81 0.61 -9.44
CA GLU A 17 -10.53 1.69 -10.37
C GLU A 17 -10.24 3.00 -9.62
N LYS A 18 -9.60 3.94 -10.31
CA LYS A 18 -9.33 5.27 -9.75
C LYS A 18 -10.62 6.06 -9.66
N ASP A 19 -10.74 6.84 -8.60
CA ASP A 19 -11.87 7.73 -8.37
C ASP A 19 -11.34 9.16 -8.14
N GLY A 20 -11.34 9.95 -9.22
CA GLY A 20 -10.77 11.30 -9.22
C GLY A 20 -9.30 11.30 -8.79
N LYS A 21 -9.01 12.00 -7.68
CA LYS A 21 -7.65 12.10 -7.11
C LYS A 21 -7.25 10.87 -6.27
N LYS A 22 -8.17 9.94 -6.00
CA LYS A 22 -7.91 8.75 -5.18
C LYS A 22 -7.25 7.68 -6.06
N LEU A 23 -6.11 7.16 -5.59
CA LEU A 23 -5.47 6.01 -6.23
C LEU A 23 -6.39 4.80 -6.18
N SER A 24 -6.27 3.89 -7.16
CA SER A 24 -6.90 2.58 -7.04
C SER A 24 -6.26 1.78 -5.90
N SER A 25 -6.94 0.75 -5.40
CA SER A 25 -6.42 -0.20 -4.40
C SER A 25 -5.07 -0.76 -4.83
N LYS A 26 -4.96 -1.17 -6.10
CA LYS A 26 -3.72 -1.68 -6.69
C LYS A 26 -2.61 -0.65 -6.64
N ASP A 27 -2.85 0.59 -7.08
CA ASP A 27 -1.82 1.62 -7.10
C ASP A 27 -1.44 2.06 -5.68
N ALA A 28 -2.41 2.21 -4.79
CA ALA A 28 -2.18 2.56 -3.39
C ALA A 28 -1.23 1.55 -2.75
N ALA A 29 -1.54 0.25 -2.81
CA ALA A 29 -0.71 -0.79 -2.18
C ALA A 29 0.69 -0.92 -2.81
N HIS A 30 0.81 -0.85 -4.15
CA HIS A 30 2.11 -1.00 -4.81
C HIS A 30 2.99 0.24 -4.72
N LYS A 31 2.42 1.43 -4.55
CA LYS A 31 3.20 2.66 -4.37
C LYS A 31 3.61 2.87 -2.92
N THR A 32 2.74 2.57 -1.96
CA THR A 32 3.05 2.79 -0.54
C THR A 32 3.75 1.57 0.06
N CYS A 33 3.09 0.41 0.12
CA CYS A 33 3.61 -0.78 0.79
C CYS A 33 4.86 -1.31 0.08
N ARG A 34 4.73 -1.63 -1.22
CA ARG A 34 5.88 -2.14 -2.00
C ARG A 34 6.97 -1.08 -2.18
N GLY A 35 6.61 0.21 -2.28
CA GLY A 35 7.58 1.31 -2.36
C GLY A 35 8.42 1.43 -1.09
N CYS A 36 7.78 1.44 0.08
CA CYS A 36 8.47 1.43 1.36
C CYS A 36 9.36 0.19 1.50
N HIS A 37 8.85 -0.99 1.17
CA HIS A 37 9.64 -2.20 1.23
C HIS A 37 10.86 -2.16 0.30
N LYS A 38 10.72 -1.62 -0.91
CA LYS A 38 11.84 -1.42 -1.83
C LYS A 38 12.88 -0.50 -1.24
N ASN A 39 12.49 0.67 -0.74
CA ASN A 39 13.43 1.63 -0.14
C ASN A 39 14.17 1.04 1.05
N MET A 40 13.47 0.30 1.92
CA MET A 40 14.10 -0.38 3.05
C MET A 40 15.07 -1.48 2.61
N LYS A 41 14.72 -2.24 1.56
CA LYS A 41 15.59 -3.27 0.99
C LYS A 41 16.85 -2.64 0.42
N ASP A 42 16.72 -1.55 -0.33
CA ASP A 42 17.83 -0.81 -0.92
C ASP A 42 18.75 -0.21 0.17
N ALA A 43 18.19 0.13 1.34
CA ALA A 43 18.92 0.55 2.53
C ALA A 43 19.49 -0.60 3.38
N GLY A 44 19.43 -1.85 2.90
CA GLY A 44 19.94 -3.02 3.63
C GLY A 44 19.17 -3.39 4.90
N LYS A 45 17.95 -2.87 5.08
CA LYS A 45 17.12 -3.12 6.27
C LYS A 45 16.23 -4.34 6.07
N LYS A 46 15.94 -5.05 7.16
CA LYS A 46 14.91 -6.10 7.18
C LYS A 46 13.56 -5.48 6.85
N THR A 47 12.86 -6.08 5.89
CA THR A 47 11.61 -5.56 5.33
C THR A 47 10.78 -6.69 4.72
N GLY A 48 9.53 -6.40 4.35
CA GLY A 48 8.66 -7.35 3.67
C GLY A 48 9.05 -7.59 2.20
N PRO A 49 8.40 -8.55 1.53
CA PRO A 49 8.70 -8.89 0.15
C PRO A 49 8.38 -7.73 -0.81
N THR A 50 9.17 -7.65 -1.88
CA THR A 50 8.97 -6.78 -3.05
C THR A 50 8.62 -7.52 -4.36
N PRO A 51 8.90 -8.83 -4.57
CA PRO A 51 8.46 -9.53 -5.77
C PRO A 51 6.97 -9.87 -5.71
N CYS A 52 6.31 -9.96 -6.87
CA CYS A 52 4.86 -10.21 -6.97
C CYS A 52 4.41 -11.45 -6.19
N THR A 53 5.15 -12.56 -6.35
CA THR A 53 4.87 -13.84 -5.70
C THR A 53 5.18 -13.86 -4.19
N GLY A 54 5.88 -12.85 -3.69
CA GLY A 54 6.15 -12.72 -2.26
C GLY A 54 4.92 -12.30 -1.46
N CYS A 55 4.00 -11.56 -2.08
CA CYS A 55 2.70 -11.21 -1.50
C CYS A 55 1.56 -12.04 -2.10
N HIS A 56 1.56 -12.23 -3.42
CA HIS A 56 0.55 -12.98 -4.17
C HIS A 56 1.02 -14.42 -4.37
N LYS A 57 0.93 -15.22 -3.31
CA LYS A 57 1.16 -16.66 -3.39
C LYS A 57 0.09 -17.30 -4.29
N LYS A 58 0.48 -18.38 -4.98
CA LYS A 58 -0.47 -19.22 -5.74
C LYS A 58 -1.43 -19.93 -4.81
#